data_AF-A0A9X9BYX9-F1
#
_entry.id   AF-A0A9X9BYX9-F1
#
_cell.length_a   1.000
_cell.length_b   1.000
_cell.length_c   1.000
_cell.angle_alpha   90.00
_cell.angle_beta   90.00
_cell.angle_gamma   90.00
#
_symmetry.space_group_name_H-M   'P 1'
#
loop_
_entity.id
_entity.type
_entity.pdbx_description
1 polymer ?
#
loop_
_entity_poly.entity_id
_entity_poly.type
_entity_poly.pdbx_seq_one_letter_code
_entity_poly.pdbx_strand_id
1 'polypeptide(L)'
;MTFIVKNAATLRLADGGSFDLIPGMHDDFPAAVKNHWAFAAYAEPVDTTRGDADKKGAAAAKQQIKQLQGELNDALEQLKAKEVTISEQMGEMDTLKIRITELEAQAAEADQLKARVTELEGQAAEAVELKARIAELEKPATEGEKKDAKKQPTTDS
;
A
#
# COMPACT_ATOMS: atom_id res chain seq x y z
N MET A 1 40.57 47.43 -10.57
CA MET A 1 40.92 46.44 -9.53
C MET A 1 40.27 46.91 -8.25
N THR A 2 39.34 46.12 -7.71
CA THR A 2 38.54 46.44 -6.53
C THR A 2 39.37 46.23 -5.27
N PHE A 3 39.17 47.09 -4.27
CA PHE A 3 39.80 46.96 -2.96
C PHE A 3 38.74 47.02 -1.87
N ILE A 4 38.95 46.27 -0.78
CA ILE A 4 38.15 46.38 0.44
C ILE A 4 38.95 47.12 1.51
N VAL A 5 38.41 48.24 1.98
CA VAL A 5 38.94 49.02 3.09
C VAL A 5 38.32 48.51 4.38
N LYS A 6 39.14 48.01 5.32
CA LYS A 6 38.68 47.43 6.59
C LYS A 6 38.33 48.49 7.64
N ASN A 7 39.12 49.56 7.71
CA ASN A 7 38.99 50.62 8.72
C ASN A 7 39.15 52.00 8.08
N ALA A 8 38.48 53.00 8.66
CA ALA A 8 38.60 54.38 8.20
C ALA A 8 40.00 54.93 8.54
N ALA A 9 40.62 55.65 7.61
CA ALA A 9 41.92 56.28 7.84
C ALA A 9 42.17 57.46 6.87
N THR A 10 42.83 58.51 7.34
CA THR A 10 43.28 59.61 6.48
C THR A 10 44.76 59.42 6.14
N LEU A 11 45.07 59.26 4.85
CA LEU A 11 46.44 59.20 4.34
C LEU A 11 46.93 60.62 4.04
N ARG A 12 48.18 60.92 4.40
CA ARG A 12 48.86 62.18 4.04
C ARG A 12 49.81 61.90 2.87
N LEU A 13 49.55 62.52 1.73
CA LEU A 13 50.25 62.25 0.48
C LEU A 13 51.52 63.13 0.37
N ALA A 14 52.45 62.74 -0.50
CA ALA A 14 53.75 63.41 -0.66
C ALA A 14 53.65 64.83 -1.24
N ASP A 15 52.54 65.15 -1.90
CA ASP A 15 52.21 66.49 -2.40
C ASP A 15 51.64 67.42 -1.32
N GLY A 16 51.57 66.96 -0.06
CA GLY A 16 50.96 67.66 1.06
C GLY A 16 49.44 67.51 1.14
N GLY A 17 48.83 66.82 0.16
CA GLY A 17 47.41 66.51 0.14
C GLY A 17 47.01 65.45 1.16
N SER A 18 45.71 65.23 1.31
CA SER A 18 45.17 64.21 2.22
C SER A 18 44.01 63.48 1.56
N PHE A 19 43.92 62.18 1.83
CA PHE A 19 42.90 61.32 1.25
C PHE A 19 42.28 60.44 2.33
N ASP A 20 40.95 60.45 2.41
CA ASP A 20 40.20 59.66 3.37
C ASP A 20 39.83 58.29 2.79
N LEU A 21 40.34 57.24 3.41
CA LEU A 21 39.90 55.86 3.20
C LEU A 21 38.62 55.64 4.01
N ILE A 22 37.54 55.34 3.30
CA ILE A 22 36.23 55.03 3.88
C ILE A 22 36.08 53.50 3.90
N PRO A 23 35.64 52.87 5.00
CA PRO A 23 35.38 51.44 5.03
C PRO A 23 34.40 51.00 3.94
N GLY A 24 34.66 49.85 3.32
CA GLY A 24 33.82 49.31 2.25
C GLY A 24 34.60 48.89 1.00
N MET A 25 33.86 48.48 -0.04
CA MET A 25 34.43 48.13 -1.34
C MET A 25 34.52 49.37 -2.23
N HIS A 26 35.71 49.61 -2.77
CA HIS A 26 35.97 50.74 -3.65
C HIS A 26 36.66 50.26 -4.92
N ASP A 27 36.14 50.77 -6.03
CA ASP A 27 36.81 50.71 -7.31
C ASP A 27 37.52 52.06 -7.51
N ASP A 28 38.76 52.00 -7.99
CA ASP A 28 39.50 53.19 -8.49
C ASP A 28 40.03 54.18 -7.44
N PHE A 29 40.91 53.70 -6.56
CA PHE A 29 41.82 54.59 -5.84
C PHE A 29 42.81 55.31 -6.79
N PRO A 30 43.22 56.56 -6.51
CA PRO A 30 44.31 57.21 -7.23
C PRO A 30 45.64 56.45 -7.10
N ALA A 31 46.53 56.57 -8.08
CA ALA A 31 47.84 55.91 -8.04
C ALA A 31 48.70 56.36 -6.84
N ALA A 32 48.64 57.65 -6.49
CA ALA A 32 49.31 58.20 -5.31
C ALA A 32 48.83 57.56 -4.00
N VAL A 33 47.55 57.20 -3.93
CA VAL A 33 46.94 56.51 -2.77
C VAL A 33 47.38 55.05 -2.74
N LYS A 34 47.31 54.32 -3.86
CA LYS A 34 47.74 52.91 -3.95
C LYS A 34 49.22 52.71 -3.61
N ASN A 35 50.07 53.67 -3.99
CA ASN A 35 51.51 53.62 -3.74
C ASN A 35 51.91 54.15 -2.35
N HIS A 36 50.96 54.68 -1.57
CA HIS A 36 51.25 55.16 -0.23
C HIS A 36 51.60 53.99 0.70
N TRP A 37 52.67 54.14 1.49
CA TRP A 37 53.21 53.06 2.33
C TRP A 37 52.19 52.43 3.29
N ALA A 38 51.25 53.22 3.80
CA ALA A 38 50.21 52.74 4.71
C ALA A 38 48.97 52.15 4.01
N PHE A 39 48.82 52.27 2.68
CA PHE A 39 47.59 51.88 1.98
C PHE A 39 47.25 50.40 2.15
N ALA A 40 48.24 49.51 2.01
CA ALA A 40 48.06 48.07 2.15
C ALA A 40 47.68 47.62 3.57
N ALA A 41 47.88 48.47 4.60
CA ALA A 41 47.45 48.18 5.96
C ALA A 41 45.93 48.39 6.16
N TYR A 42 45.30 49.19 5.29
CA TYR A 42 43.89 49.55 5.39
C TYR A 42 43.05 48.95 4.26
N ALA A 43 43.63 48.75 3.07
CA ALA A 43 42.95 48.30 1.87
C ALA A 43 43.61 47.03 1.29
N GLU A 44 42.79 46.00 1.07
CA GLU A 44 43.23 44.74 0.45
C GLU A 44 42.58 44.57 -0.92
N PRO A 45 43.30 44.10 -1.95
CA PRO A 45 42.70 43.84 -3.26
C PRO A 45 41.67 42.71 -3.15
N VAL A 46 40.51 42.89 -3.77
CA VAL A 46 39.47 41.87 -3.87
C VAL A 46 39.56 41.23 -5.26
N ASP A 47 39.71 39.91 -5.28
CA ASP A 47 39.60 39.14 -6.51
C ASP A 47 38.13 39.01 -6.91
N THR A 48 37.70 39.87 -7.84
CA THR A 48 36.33 39.88 -8.36
C THR A 48 36.06 38.79 -9.39
N THR A 49 37.08 38.03 -9.83
CA THR A 49 36.89 36.89 -10.75
C THR A 49 36.23 35.69 -10.05
N ARG A 50 36.24 35.67 -8.72
CA ARG A 50 35.52 34.68 -7.89
C ARG A 50 33.99 34.70 -8.10
N GLY A 51 33.43 35.85 -8.51
CA GLY A 51 32.00 35.99 -8.75
C GLY A 51 31.44 35.08 -9.85
N ASP A 52 32.27 34.63 -10.79
CA ASP A 52 31.84 33.69 -11.84
C ASP A 52 31.77 32.24 -11.34
N ALA A 53 32.59 31.87 -10.35
CA ALA A 53 32.48 30.59 -9.66
C ALA A 53 31.20 30.54 -8.79
N ASP A 54 30.88 31.63 -8.10
CA ASP A 54 29.66 31.75 -7.28
C ASP A 54 28.39 31.70 -8.14
N LYS A 55 28.39 32.32 -9.33
CA LYS A 55 27.29 32.23 -10.30
C LYS A 55 27.12 30.82 -10.87
N LYS A 56 28.21 30.11 -11.18
CA LYS A 56 28.16 28.71 -11.64
C LYS A 56 27.62 27.79 -10.54
N GLY A 57 28.04 27.97 -9.30
CA GLY A 57 27.51 27.24 -8.15
C GLY A 57 26.02 27.48 -7.93
N ALA A 58 25.58 28.74 -8.03
CA ALA A 58 24.16 29.10 -7.91
C ALA A 58 23.31 28.51 -9.05
N ALA A 59 23.83 28.47 -10.28
CA ALA A 59 23.14 27.87 -11.42
C ALA A 59 22.99 26.34 -11.25
N ALA A 60 24.06 25.65 -10.84
CA ALA A 60 24.03 24.22 -10.57
C ALA A 60 23.05 23.87 -9.43
N ALA A 61 23.05 24.65 -8.35
CA ALA A 61 22.10 24.47 -7.24
C ALA A 61 20.64 24.66 -7.70
N LYS A 62 20.36 25.67 -8.52
CA LYS A 62 19.01 25.87 -9.09
C LYS A 62 18.58 24.70 -9.97
N GLN A 63 19.49 24.15 -10.78
CA GLN A 63 19.19 22.98 -11.60
C GLN A 63 18.89 21.75 -10.74
N GLN A 64 19.67 21.52 -9.69
CA GLN A 64 19.44 20.42 -8.76
C GLN A 64 18.11 20.57 -8.00
N ILE A 65 17.77 21.78 -7.54
CA ILE A 65 16.47 22.06 -6.91
C ILE A 65 15.33 21.73 -7.87
N LYS A 66 15.43 22.15 -9.14
CA LYS A 66 14.41 21.85 -10.15
C LYS A 66 14.28 20.34 -10.41
N GLN A 67 15.41 19.63 -10.46
CA GLN A 67 15.41 18.18 -10.62
C GLN A 67 14.74 17.49 -9.43
N LEU A 68 15.13 17.83 -8.20
CA LEU A 68 14.55 17.27 -6.98
C LEU A 68 13.05 17.59 -6.85
N GLN A 69 12.61 18.77 -7.29
CA GLN A 69 11.18 19.11 -7.35
C GLN A 69 10.42 18.22 -8.35
N GLY A 70 11.03 17.89 -9.49
CA GLY A 70 10.47 16.94 -10.45
C GLY A 70 10.35 15.54 -9.84
N GLU A 71 11.45 15.01 -9.28
CA GLU A 71 11.47 13.69 -8.63
C GLU A 71 10.47 13.60 -7.47
N LEU A 72 10.31 14.67 -6.68
CA LEU A 72 9.33 14.74 -5.60
C LEU A 72 7.89 14.68 -6.13
N ASN A 73 7.59 15.39 -7.21
CA ASN A 73 6.26 15.37 -7.82
C ASN A 73 5.95 13.98 -8.42
N ASP A 74 6.91 13.38 -9.12
CA ASP A 74 6.76 12.04 -9.67
C ASP A 74 6.53 11.00 -8.56
N ALA A 75 7.26 11.11 -7.45
CA ALA A 75 7.08 10.23 -6.30
C ALA A 75 5.69 10.42 -5.64
N LEU A 76 5.20 11.66 -5.55
CA LEU A 76 3.86 11.95 -5.02
C LEU A 76 2.76 11.37 -5.92
N GLU A 77 2.91 11.45 -7.24
CA GLU A 77 1.95 10.84 -8.18
C GLU A 77 1.95 9.32 -8.08
N GLN A 78 3.12 8.69 -7.98
CA GLN A 78 3.23 7.24 -7.76
C GLN A 78 2.60 6.81 -6.43
N LEU A 79 2.77 7.61 -5.37
CA LEU A 79 2.19 7.30 -4.06
C LEU A 79 0.66 7.35 -4.11
N LYS A 80 0.08 8.38 -4.74
CA LYS A 80 -1.38 8.46 -4.97
C LYS A 80 -1.91 7.29 -5.78
N ALA A 81 -1.21 6.90 -6.85
CA ALA A 81 -1.61 5.75 -7.67
C ALA A 81 -1.62 4.45 -6.84
N LYS A 82 -0.59 4.24 -6.00
CA LYS A 82 -0.51 3.09 -5.10
C LYS A 82 -1.61 3.10 -4.04
N GLU A 83 -1.96 4.27 -3.48
CA GLU A 83 -3.06 4.40 -2.51
C GLU A 83 -4.40 3.97 -3.12
N VAL A 84 -4.67 4.36 -4.36
CA VAL A 84 -5.87 3.91 -5.10
C VAL A 84 -5.88 2.39 -5.25
N THR A 85 -4.78 1.81 -5.74
CA THR A 85 -4.67 0.35 -5.91
C THR A 85 -4.85 -0.41 -4.60
N ILE A 86 -4.28 0.08 -3.49
CA ILE A 86 -4.47 -0.53 -2.17
C ILE A 86 -5.94 -0.48 -1.75
N SER A 87 -6.62 0.65 -1.96
CA SER A 87 -8.04 0.77 -1.64
C SER A 87 -8.90 -0.18 -2.45
N GLU A 88 -8.62 -0.35 -3.75
CA GLU A 88 -9.33 -1.30 -4.62
C GLU A 88 -9.12 -2.73 -4.14
N GLN A 89 -7.88 -3.12 -3.87
CA GLN A 89 -7.53 -4.46 -3.37
C GLN A 89 -8.19 -4.76 -2.01
N MET A 90 -8.29 -3.77 -1.12
CA MET A 90 -9.01 -3.94 0.14
C MET A 90 -10.50 -4.22 -0.09
N GLY A 91 -11.15 -3.51 -1.02
CA GLY A 91 -12.54 -3.75 -1.39
C GLY A 91 -12.78 -5.14 -2.00
N GLU A 92 -11.87 -5.60 -2.86
CA GLU A 92 -11.90 -6.96 -3.40
C GLU A 92 -11.74 -8.02 -2.29
N MET A 93 -10.81 -7.81 -1.36
CA MET A 93 -10.59 -8.72 -0.23
C MET A 93 -11.85 -8.84 0.65
N ASP A 94 -12.55 -7.74 0.92
CA ASP A 94 -13.79 -7.77 1.70
C ASP A 94 -14.91 -8.51 0.96
N THR A 95 -15.01 -8.30 -0.36
CA THR A 95 -15.95 -9.05 -1.21
C THR A 95 -15.66 -10.55 -1.19
N LEU A 96 -14.39 -10.95 -1.29
CA LEU A 96 -13.98 -12.35 -1.23
C LEU A 96 -14.28 -12.99 0.13
N LYS A 97 -14.09 -12.26 1.24
CA LYS A 97 -14.46 -12.76 2.59
C LYS A 97 -15.95 -13.02 2.74
N ILE A 98 -16.79 -12.12 2.20
CA ILE A 98 -18.24 -12.32 2.17
C ILE A 98 -18.56 -13.59 1.38
N ARG A 99 -17.94 -13.74 0.20
CA ARG A 99 -18.17 -14.90 -0.66
C ARG A 99 -17.73 -16.22 -0.02
N ILE A 100 -16.64 -16.24 0.73
CA ILE A 100 -16.18 -17.40 1.49
C ILE A 100 -17.25 -17.80 2.52
N THR A 101 -17.73 -16.84 3.32
CA THR A 101 -18.79 -17.09 4.31
C THR A 101 -20.05 -17.67 3.68
N GLU A 102 -20.46 -17.15 2.52
CA GLU A 102 -21.62 -17.69 1.78
C GLU A 102 -21.40 -19.12 1.30
N LEU A 103 -20.21 -19.43 0.77
CA LEU A 103 -19.87 -20.77 0.29
C LEU A 103 -19.78 -21.78 1.44
N GLU A 104 -19.27 -21.37 2.60
CA GLU A 104 -19.26 -22.20 3.81
C GLU A 104 -20.69 -22.53 4.27
N ALA A 105 -21.60 -21.56 4.25
CA ALA A 105 -23.00 -21.78 4.58
C ALA A 105 -23.69 -22.73 3.58
N GLN A 106 -23.45 -22.55 2.28
CA GLN A 106 -23.97 -23.43 1.22
C GLN A 106 -23.44 -24.86 1.34
N ALA A 107 -22.16 -25.02 1.71
CA ALA A 107 -21.57 -26.34 1.94
C ALA A 107 -22.24 -27.05 3.13
N ALA A 108 -22.47 -26.33 4.23
CA ALA A 108 -23.18 -26.87 5.39
C ALA A 108 -24.63 -27.27 5.05
N GLU A 109 -25.35 -26.47 4.27
CA GLU A 109 -26.70 -26.79 3.79
C GLU A 109 -26.69 -28.04 2.89
N ALA A 110 -25.72 -28.15 1.98
CA ALA A 110 -25.60 -29.31 1.11
C ALA A 110 -25.38 -30.61 1.89
N ASP A 111 -24.58 -30.57 2.97
CA ASP A 111 -24.36 -31.74 3.83
C ASP A 111 -25.61 -32.11 4.64
N GLN A 112 -26.38 -31.12 5.11
CA GLN A 112 -27.70 -31.37 5.74
C GLN A 112 -28.69 -32.02 4.76
N LEU A 113 -28.74 -31.54 3.52
CA LEU A 113 -29.60 -32.12 2.49
C LEU A 113 -29.22 -33.55 2.15
N LYS A 114 -27.92 -33.88 2.05
CA LYS A 114 -27.47 -35.27 1.86
C LYS A 114 -27.88 -36.19 3.01
N ALA A 115 -27.75 -35.72 4.25
CA ALA A 115 -28.20 -36.47 5.42
C ALA A 115 -29.72 -36.74 5.38
N ARG A 116 -30.51 -35.71 5.05
CA ARG A 116 -31.97 -35.80 4.87
C ARG A 116 -32.36 -36.80 3.78
N VAL A 117 -31.65 -36.81 2.65
CA VAL A 117 -31.88 -37.78 1.56
C VAL A 117 -31.65 -39.20 2.05
N THR A 118 -30.53 -39.44 2.75
CA THR A 118 -30.20 -40.76 3.31
C THR A 118 -31.26 -41.22 4.31
N GLU A 119 -31.76 -40.32 5.17
CA GLU A 119 -32.83 -40.62 6.12
C GLU A 119 -34.14 -41.00 5.40
N LEU A 120 -34.54 -40.21 4.39
CA LEU A 120 -35.76 -40.46 3.61
C LEU A 120 -35.69 -41.77 2.81
N GLU A 121 -34.52 -42.11 2.27
CA GLU A 121 -34.29 -43.41 1.61
C GLU A 121 -34.48 -44.58 2.59
N GLY A 122 -33.97 -44.45 3.81
CA GLY A 122 -34.19 -45.44 4.88
C GLY A 122 -35.67 -45.58 5.26
N GLN A 123 -36.36 -44.46 5.49
CA GLN A 123 -37.80 -44.46 5.80
C GLN A 123 -38.64 -45.07 4.67
N ALA A 124 -38.27 -44.80 3.41
CA ALA A 124 -38.93 -45.39 2.26
C ALA A 124 -38.76 -46.92 2.20
N ALA A 125 -37.56 -47.42 2.50
CA ALA A 125 -37.30 -48.85 2.57
C ALA A 125 -38.11 -49.54 3.68
N GLU A 126 -38.16 -48.95 4.89
CA GLU A 126 -38.97 -49.45 6.00
C GLU A 126 -40.47 -49.45 5.67
N ALA A 127 -40.97 -48.40 5.00
CA ALA A 127 -42.37 -48.33 4.58
C ALA A 127 -42.74 -49.44 3.59
N VAL A 128 -41.82 -49.82 2.70
CA VAL A 128 -42.00 -50.96 1.78
C VAL A 128 -42.06 -52.28 2.57
N GLU A 129 -41.17 -52.47 3.54
CA GLU A 129 -41.16 -53.68 4.38
C GLU A 129 -42.45 -53.81 5.22
N LEU A 130 -42.90 -52.72 5.85
CA LEU A 130 -44.15 -52.70 6.63
C LEU A 130 -45.37 -53.02 5.75
N LYS A 131 -45.44 -52.46 4.55
CA LYS A 131 -46.51 -52.78 3.58
C LYS A 131 -46.52 -54.26 3.22
N ALA A 132 -45.34 -54.87 3.01
CA ALA A 132 -45.24 -56.30 2.74
C ALA A 132 -45.74 -57.15 3.93
N ARG A 133 -45.35 -56.79 5.16
CA ARG A 133 -45.82 -57.48 6.38
C ARG A 133 -47.33 -57.36 6.59
N ILE A 134 -47.91 -56.18 6.35
CA ILE A 134 -49.37 -55.98 6.42
C ILE A 134 -50.07 -56.90 5.41
N ALA A 135 -49.59 -56.94 4.16
CA ALA A 135 -50.16 -57.81 3.13
C ALA A 135 -50.06 -59.31 3.48
N GLU A 136 -49.03 -59.74 4.21
CA GLU A 136 -48.95 -61.12 4.73
C GLU A 136 -49.97 -61.39 5.84
N LEU A 137 -50.15 -60.46 6.78
CA LEU A 137 -51.11 -60.59 7.88
C LEU A 137 -52.57 -60.55 7.42
N GLU A 138 -52.86 -59.87 6.30
CA GLU A 138 -54.19 -59.78 5.70
C GLU A 138 -54.59 -61.02 4.87
N LYS A 139 -53.67 -61.96 4.61
CA LYS A 139 -54.03 -63.23 3.96
C LYS A 139 -54.96 -64.04 4.87
N PRO A 140 -56.10 -64.54 4.35
CA PRO A 140 -57.04 -65.29 5.18
C PRO A 140 -56.40 -66.58 5.69
N ALA A 141 -56.56 -66.84 7.00
CA ALA A 141 -56.12 -68.06 7.68
C ALA A 141 -56.85 -69.29 7.12
N THR A 142 -56.42 -69.79 5.96
CA THR A 142 -57.04 -70.94 5.28
C THR A 142 -56.23 -72.23 5.41
N GLU A 143 -55.20 -72.24 6.26
CA GLU A 143 -54.35 -73.43 6.46
C GLU A 143 -54.63 -74.21 7.76
N GLY A 144 -55.64 -73.81 8.57
CA GLY A 144 -55.98 -74.49 9.82
C GLY A 144 -56.92 -75.71 9.71
N GLU A 145 -57.71 -75.86 8.65
CA GLU A 145 -58.91 -76.72 8.67
C GLU A 145 -58.83 -78.03 7.85
N LYS A 146 -57.65 -78.60 7.60
CA LYS A 146 -57.52 -79.84 6.80
C LYS A 146 -56.75 -81.00 7.45
N LYS A 147 -56.84 -81.20 8.77
CA LYS A 147 -56.22 -82.39 9.41
C LYS A 147 -57.10 -83.32 10.25
N ASP A 148 -58.41 -83.08 10.41
CA ASP A 148 -59.27 -83.99 11.21
C ASP A 148 -60.26 -84.87 10.42
N ALA A 149 -60.16 -84.93 9.08
CA ALA A 149 -61.04 -85.79 8.27
C ALA A 149 -60.34 -87.05 7.74
N LYS A 150 -59.77 -87.89 8.62
CA LYS A 150 -59.46 -89.30 8.27
C LYS A 150 -59.10 -90.14 9.50
N LYS A 151 -60.11 -90.75 10.13
CA LYS A 151 -60.02 -92.06 10.83
C LYS A 151 -61.42 -92.50 11.32
N GLN A 152 -62.23 -93.00 10.39
CA GLN A 152 -63.24 -94.02 10.72
C GLN A 152 -62.67 -95.37 10.29
N PRO A 153 -62.45 -96.33 11.20
CA PRO A 153 -62.39 -97.74 10.83
C PRO A 153 -63.80 -98.32 10.85
N THR A 154 -64.17 -98.88 9.71
CA THR A 154 -65.23 -99.86 9.54
C THR A 154 -64.90 -101.11 10.34
N THR A 155 -65.82 -101.61 11.16
CA THR A 155 -65.84 -103.02 11.59
C THR A 155 -67.27 -103.52 11.61
N ASP A 156 -67.56 -104.42 10.67
CA ASP A 156 -68.70 -105.33 10.62
C ASP A 156 -68.78 -106.22 11.86
N SER A 157 -69.99 -106.34 12.45
CA SER A 157 -70.70 -107.60 12.76
C SER A 157 -71.97 -107.31 13.57
#